data_AF-A0A1Q8ZHD8-F1
#
_entry.id   AF-A0A1Q8ZHD8-F1
#
_cell.length_a   1.000
_cell.length_b   1.000
_cell.length_c   1.000
_cell.angle_alpha   90.00
_cell.angle_beta   90.00
_cell.angle_gamma   90.00
#
_symmetry.space_group_name_H-M   'P 1'
#
loop_
_entity.id
_entity.type
_entity.pdbx_description
1 polymer ?
#
loop_
_entity_poly.entity_id
_entity_poly.type
_entity_poly.pdbx_seq_one_letter_code
_entity_poly.pdbx_strand_id
1 'polypeptide(L)' 'MITVKVIRKETGLPEKNHKVFIARSGPQTLGLRGSKVNWTNERGETQFDMEPCEGIVNVDGRNLHIGRIDSKVVIYI' A
#
# COMPACT_ATOMS: atom_id res chain seq x y z
N MET A 1 -7.48 10.47 1.60
CA MET A 1 -7.81 9.06 1.32
C MET A 1 -6.83 8.53 0.29
N ILE A 2 -6.16 7.41 0.60
CA ILE A 2 -5.21 6.74 -0.28
C ILE A 2 -5.83 5.42 -0.75
N THR A 3 -5.77 5.16 -2.05
CA THR A 3 -6.18 3.89 -2.64
C THR A 3 -4.95 3.11 -3.09
N VAL A 4 -4.81 1.87 -2.62
CA VAL A 4 -3.80 0.95 -3.12
C VAL A 4 -4.48 -0.08 -4.02
N LYS A 5 -3.97 -0.25 -5.24
CA LYS A 5 -4.41 -1.29 -6.17
C LYS A 5 -3.30 -2.31 -6.38
N VAL A 6 -3.59 -3.58 -6.17
CA VAL A 6 -2.68 -4.70 -6.39
C VAL A 6 -3.03 -5.40 -7.68
N ILE A 7 -2.04 -5.56 -8.56
CA ILE A 7 -2.16 -6.16 -9.87
C ILE A 7 -1.11 -7.26 -10.02
N ARG A 8 -1.49 -8.42 -10.54
CA ARG A 8 -0.54 -9.47 -10.93
C ARG A 8 0.26 -9.02 -12.14
N LYS A 9 1.59 -8.99 -12.03
CA LYS A 9 2.48 -8.46 -13.07
C LYS A 9 2.36 -9.23 -14.40
N GLU A 10 2.19 -10.54 -14.34
CA GLU A 10 2.18 -11.39 -15.54
C GLU A 10 0.89 -11.24 -16.35
N THR A 11 -0.24 -11.05 -15.69
CA THR A 11 -1.57 -11.07 -16.34
C THR A 11 -2.19 -9.68 -16.46
N GLY A 12 -1.71 -8.70 -15.68
CA GLY A 12 -2.35 -7.39 -15.54
C GLY A 12 -3.70 -7.44 -14.81
N LEU A 13 -4.08 -8.59 -14.23
CA LEU A 13 -5.35 -8.78 -13.54
C LEU A 13 -5.28 -8.30 -12.09
N PRO A 14 -6.40 -7.78 -11.54
CA PRO A 14 -6.47 -7.38 -10.14
C PRO A 14 -6.42 -8.59 -9.20
N GLU A 15 -5.72 -8.42 -8.07
CA GLU A 15 -5.52 -9.49 -7.09
C GLU A 15 -6.25 -9.20 -5.77
N LYS A 16 -7.23 -10.05 -5.44
CA LYS A 16 -8.09 -9.92 -4.24
C LYS A 16 -7.50 -10.62 -3.02
N ASN A 17 -7.97 -10.26 -1.83
CA ASN A 17 -7.61 -10.88 -0.54
C ASN A 17 -6.12 -10.74 -0.14
N HIS A 18 -5.38 -9.82 -0.74
CA HIS A 18 -4.01 -9.53 -0.34
C HIS A 18 -3.99 -8.57 0.84
N LYS A 19 -3.16 -8.86 1.85
CA LYS A 19 -3.00 -8.02 3.03
C LYS A 19 -2.07 -6.86 2.69
N VAL A 20 -2.62 -5.65 2.65
CA VAL A 20 -1.87 -4.43 2.39
C VAL A 20 -1.61 -3.71 3.71
N PHE A 21 -0.33 -3.44 3.98
CA PHE A 21 0.11 -2.60 5.08
C PHE A 21 0.69 -1.32 4.51
N ILE A 22 0.27 -0.19 5.06
CA ILE A 22 0.81 1.13 4.73
C ILE A 22 1.35 1.77 6.00
N ALA A 23 2.50 2.43 5.93
CA ALA A 23 3.02 3.22 7.04
C ALA A 23 3.73 4.47 6.54
N ARG A 24 3.63 5.53 7.33
CA ARG A 24 4.34 6.79 7.07
C ARG A 24 5.78 6.65 7.53
N SER A 25 6.71 7.20 6.75
CA SER A 25 8.08 7.42 7.18
C SER A 25 8.09 8.49 8.27
N GLY A 26 8.61 8.14 9.46
CA GLY A 26 8.92 9.10 10.50
C GLY A 26 10.29 9.74 10.29
N PRO A 27 10.70 10.68 11.17
CA PRO A 27 12.08 11.13 11.25
C PRO A 27 13.02 9.92 11.35
N GLN A 28 14.24 10.02 10.79
CA GLN A 28 15.21 8.91 10.74
C GLN A 28 15.43 8.20 12.08
N THR A 29 15.23 8.90 13.20
CA THR A 29 15.40 8.37 14.57
C THR A 29 14.19 7.60 15.13
N LEU A 30 13.03 7.65 14.47
CA LEU A 30 11.75 7.21 15.01
C LEU A 30 11.06 6.12 14.18
N GLY A 31 11.65 5.69 13.07
CA GLY A 31 11.13 4.60 12.24
C GLY A 31 9.79 4.91 11.58
N LEU A 32 8.97 3.89 11.37
CA LEU A 32 7.65 3.99 10.74
C LEU A 32 6.59 4.48 11.74
N ARG A 33 5.69 5.36 11.32
CA ARG A 33 4.60 5.91 12.13
C ARG A 33 3.25 5.78 11.42
N GLY A 34 2.17 5.72 12.23
CA GLY A 34 0.80 5.79 11.73
C GLY A 34 0.45 4.71 10.70
N SER A 35 0.73 3.45 11.04
CA SER A 35 0.46 2.33 10.14
C SER A 35 -1.01 1.96 10.09
N LYS A 36 -1.45 1.47 8.94
CA LYS A 36 -2.78 0.89 8.74
C LYS A 36 -2.66 -0.40 7.95
N VAL A 37 -3.63 -1.29 8.15
CA VAL A 37 -3.73 -2.58 7.45
C VAL A 37 -5.13 -2.73 6.90
N ASN A 38 -5.23 -3.16 5.65
CA ASN A 38 -6.50 -3.50 5.02
C ASN A 38 -6.28 -4.57 3.96
N TRP A 39 -7.36 -5.16 3.45
CA TRP A 39 -7.33 -6.23 2.45
C TRP A 39 -7.87 -5.73 1.12
N THR A 40 -7.35 -6.26 0.02
CA THR A 40 -7.86 -5.94 -1.32
C THR A 40 -9.21 -6.61 -1.57
N ASN A 41 -10.13 -5.85 -2.15
CA ASN A 41 -11.43 -6.33 -2.60
C ASN A 41 -11.33 -7.06 -3.97
N GLU A 42 -12.46 -7.45 -4.56
CA GLU A 42 -12.52 -8.15 -5.85
C GLU A 42 -11.90 -7.37 -7.03
N ARG A 43 -11.75 -6.06 -6.90
CA ARG A 43 -11.09 -5.19 -7.90
C ARG A 43 -9.59 -5.03 -7.65
N GLY A 44 -9.05 -5.75 -6.67
CA GLY A 44 -7.67 -5.63 -6.21
C GLY A 44 -7.40 -4.33 -5.49
N GLU A 45 -8.43 -3.63 -4.99
CA GLU A 45 -8.30 -2.30 -4.40
C GLU A 45 -8.54 -2.34 -2.90
N THR A 46 -7.83 -1.50 -2.17
CA THR A 46 -8.09 -1.23 -0.76
C THR A 46 -7.87 0.25 -0.45
N GLN A 47 -8.57 0.75 0.54
CA GLN A 47 -8.59 2.18 0.87
C GLN A 47 -8.12 2.40 2.30
N PHE A 48 -7.35 3.47 2.45
CA PHE A 48 -6.83 3.93 3.72
C PHE A 48 -7.26 5.37 3.94
N ASP A 49 -7.94 5.60 5.06
CA ASP A 49 -8.18 6.94 5.54
C ASP A 49 -6.88 7.52 6.13
N MET A 50 -6.05 8.04 5.24
CA MET A 50 -4.85 8.78 5.56
C MET A 50 -4.59 9.85 4.50
N GLU A 51 -3.86 10.88 4.90
CA GLU A 51 -3.35 11.92 4.01
C GLU A 51 -2.09 11.43 3.27
N PRO A 52 -1.83 11.93 2.04
CA PRO A 52 -0.61 11.70 1.29
C PRO A 52 0.66 11.91 2.14
N CYS A 53 1.64 11.03 1.99
CA CYS A 53 2.83 11.01 2.85
C CYS A 53 4.02 10.34 2.15
N GLU A 54 5.21 10.52 2.70
CA GLU A 54 6.33 9.60 2.44
C GLU A 54 6.14 8.35 3.30
N GLY A 55 6.42 7.17 2.76
CA GLY A 55 6.16 5.93 3.48
C GLY A 55 6.56 4.67 2.74
N ILE A 56 6.02 3.56 3.24
CA ILE A 56 6.16 2.24 2.62
C ILE A 56 4.80 1.58 2.42
N VAL A 57 4.69 0.77 1.37
CA VAL A 57 3.58 -0.15 1.15
C VAL A 57 4.12 -1.57 1.12
N ASN A 58 3.53 -2.41 1.96
CA ASN A 58 3.79 -3.84 2.01
C ASN A 58 2.56 -4.59 1.51
N VAL A 59 2.78 -5.64 0.72
CA VAL A 59 1.74 -6.60 0.34
C VAL A 59 2.21 -7.97 0.80
N ASP A 60 1.42 -8.63 1.65
CA ASP A 60 1.73 -9.92 2.27
C ASP A 60 3.13 -10.01 2.91
N GLY A 61 3.56 -8.92 3.53
CA GLY A 61 4.85 -8.84 4.24
C GLY A 61 6.06 -8.58 3.34
N ARG A 62 5.86 -8.31 2.03
CA ARG A 62 6.93 -7.87 1.13
C ARG A 62 6.86 -6.37 0.92
N ASN A 63 7.99 -5.68 1.08
CA ASN A 63 8.12 -4.25 0.78
C ASN A 63 8.10 -4.06 -0.75
N LEU A 64 6.99 -3.57 -1.31
CA LEU A 64 6.83 -3.42 -2.76
C LEU A 64 6.87 -1.97 -3.22
N HIS A 65 6.75 -1.01 -2.29
CA HIS A 65 6.88 0.42 -2.59
C HIS A 65 7.48 1.17 -1.40
N ILE A 66 8.41 2.08 -1.69
CA ILE A 66 9.05 2.98 -0.73
C ILE A 66 9.13 4.36 -1.38
N GLY A 67 8.66 5.40 -0.67
CA GLY A 67 8.68 6.79 -1.12
C GLY A 67 7.32 7.45 -1.02
N ARG A 68 7.02 8.36 -1.94
CA ARG A 68 5.77 9.12 -1.96
C ARG A 68 4.58 8.18 -2.14
N ILE A 69 3.62 8.30 -1.24
CA ILE A 69 2.31 7.65 -1.30
C ILE A 69 1.26 8.74 -1.41
N ASP A 70 0.65 8.85 -2.58
CA ASP A 70 -0.39 9.82 -2.88
C ASP A 70 -1.76 9.12 -3.02
N SER A 71 -2.76 9.86 -3.48
CA SER A 71 -4.17 9.48 -3.65
C SER A 71 -4.38 8.08 -4.23
N LYS A 72 -3.53 7.64 -5.17
CA LYS A 72 -3.59 6.29 -5.76
C LYS A 72 -2.19 5.71 -5.98
N VAL A 73 -1.97 4.50 -5.49
CA VAL A 73 -0.74 3.73 -5.71
C VAL A 73 -1.10 2.39 -6.34
N VAL A 74 -0.41 2.03 -7.43
CA VAL A 74 -0.56 0.73 -8.10
C VAL A 74 0.67 -0.11 -7.81
N ILE A 75 0.46 -1.27 -7.21
CA ILE A 75 1.49 -2.23 -6.84
C ILE A 75 1.37 -3.44 -7.76
N TYR A 76 2.47 -3.81 -8.40
CA TYR A 76 2.57 -5.04 -9.17
C TYR A 76 3.19 -6.13 -8.31
N ILE A 77 2.50 -7.26 -8.15
CA ILE A 77 2.98 -8.46 -7.47
C ILE A 77 3.34 -9.57 -8.45
#